data_AF-A0AAJ6NWH6-F1
#
_entry.id   AF-A0AAJ6NWH6-F1
#
_cell.length_a   1.000
_cell.length_b   1.000
_cell.length_c   1.000
_cell.angle_alpha   90.00
_cell.angle_beta   90.00
_cell.angle_gamma   90.00
#
_symmetry.space_group_name_H-M   'P 1'
#
loop_
_entity.id
_entity.type
_entity.pdbx_description
1 polymer ?
#
loop_
_entity_poly.entity_id
_entity_poly.type
_entity_poly.pdbx_seq_one_letter_code
_entity_poly.pdbx_strand_id
1 'polypeptide(L)'
;MKIKGIKRGKIIEISEELNIPDGTEIMIEIEVIQPISHQERLKKMQDFLSNNREAREDFVKTMEELQTEENLEWERLYGQHS
;
A
#
# COMPACT_ATOMS: atom_id res chain seq x y z
N MET A 1 -11.29 -12.53 -4.41
CA MET A 1 -10.41 -11.35 -4.56
C MET A 1 -10.93 -10.28 -3.60
N LYS A 2 -10.08 -9.62 -2.80
CA LYS A 2 -10.52 -8.53 -1.90
C LYS A 2 -10.17 -7.20 -2.55
N ILE A 3 -11.17 -6.40 -2.88
CA ILE A 3 -11.00 -5.16 -3.64
C ILE A 3 -11.44 -4.01 -2.75
N LYS A 4 -10.65 -2.94 -2.73
CA LYS A 4 -10.98 -1.74 -1.96
C LYS A 4 -11.84 -0.80 -2.79
N GLY A 5 -12.85 -0.24 -2.15
CA GLY A 5 -13.73 0.74 -2.75
C GLY A 5 -14.16 1.79 -1.73
N ILE A 6 -14.64 2.92 -2.24
CA ILE A 6 -15.13 4.03 -1.44
C ILE A 6 -16.65 4.12 -1.61
N LYS A 7 -17.38 4.08 -0.49
CA LYS A 7 -18.83 4.27 -0.48
C LYS A 7 -19.16 5.76 -0.66
N ARG A 8 -19.82 6.10 -1.77
CA ARG A 8 -20.36 7.44 -2.07
C ARG A 8 -21.88 7.38 -2.12
N GLY A 9 -22.53 7.79 -1.03
CA GLY A 9 -24.00 7.72 -0.93
C GLY A 9 -24.51 6.28 -0.99
N LYS A 10 -25.21 5.93 -2.08
CA LYS A 10 -25.73 4.57 -2.36
C LYS A 10 -24.86 3.76 -3.33
N ILE A 11 -23.74 4.33 -3.80
CA ILE A 11 -22.85 3.74 -4.80
C ILE A 11 -21.53 3.34 -4.11
N ILE A 12 -20.94 2.22 -4.52
CA ILE A 12 -19.59 1.81 -4.12
C ILE A 12 -18.70 2.00 -5.34
N GLU A 13 -17.75 2.92 -5.23
CA GLU A 13 -16.76 3.20 -6.27
C GLU A 13 -15.56 2.27 -6.06
N ILE A 14 -15.23 1.45 -7.05
CA ILE A 14 -14.12 0.50 -7.00
C ILE A 14 -12.88 1.22 -7.53
N SER A 15 -11.78 1.17 -6.79
CA SER A 15 -10.54 1.90 -7.15
C SER A 15 -9.66 1.18 -8.17
N GLU A 16 -10.01 -0.06 -8.52
CA GLU A 16 -9.25 -0.93 -9.42
C GLU A 16 -10.13 -1.39 -10.58
N GLU A 17 -9.52 -1.60 -11.75
CA GLU A 17 -10.22 -2.09 -12.93
C GLU A 17 -10.56 -3.58 -12.78
N LEU A 18 -11.86 -3.88 -12.75
CA LEU A 18 -12.37 -5.24 -12.69
C LEU A 18 -12.65 -5.75 -14.10
N ASN A 19 -11.81 -6.67 -14.58
CA ASN A 19 -12.01 -7.38 -15.83
C ASN A 19 -12.98 -8.56 -15.63
N ILE A 20 -14.25 -8.26 -15.39
CA ILE A 20 -15.32 -9.26 -15.24
C ILE A 20 -16.19 -9.22 -16.50
N PRO A 21 -16.44 -10.37 -17.18
CA PRO A 21 -17.22 -10.39 -18.40
C PRO A 21 -18.70 -10.07 -18.15
N ASP A 22 -19.34 -9.47 -19.16
CA ASP A 22 -20.74 -9.07 -19.12
C ASP A 22 -21.67 -10.27 -18.87
N GLY A 23 -22.68 -10.08 -18.02
CA GLY A 23 -23.61 -11.14 -17.61
C GLY A 23 -23.14 -12.07 -16.48
N THR A 24 -21.97 -11.81 -15.88
CA THR A 24 -21.50 -12.58 -14.72
C THR A 24 -22.19 -12.13 -13.44
N GLU A 25 -22.84 -13.05 -12.73
CA GLU A 25 -23.37 -12.79 -11.39
C GLU A 25 -22.22 -12.69 -10.38
N ILE A 26 -22.13 -11.55 -9.70
CA ILE A 26 -21.07 -11.27 -8.73
C ILE A 26 -21.65 -11.13 -7.32
N MET A 27 -21.06 -11.86 -6.39
CA MET A 27 -21.36 -11.75 -4.97
C MET A 27 -20.36 -10.80 -4.30
N ILE A 28 -20.85 -9.71 -3.72
CA ILE A 28 -20.03 -8.68 -3.07
C ILE A 28 -20.22 -8.77 -1.57
N GLU A 29 -19.16 -9.10 -0.83
CA GLU A 29 -19.12 -9.01 0.62
C GLU A 29 -18.50 -7.67 1.02
N ILE A 30 -19.26 -6.83 1.73
CA ILE A 30 -18.85 -5.48 2.11
C ILE A 30 -18.45 -5.49 3.59
N GLU A 31 -17.16 -5.36 3.86
CA GLU A 31 -16.64 -5.15 5.21
C GLU A 31 -16.43 -3.65 5.45
N VAL A 32 -17.13 -3.08 6.43
CA VAL A 32 -16.95 -1.67 6.81
C VAL A 32 -15.67 -1.55 7.65
N ILE A 33 -14.57 -1.23 6.98
CA ILE A 33 -13.29 -0.98 7.63
C ILE A 33 -13.34 0.41 8.25
N GLN A 34 -13.34 0.50 9.59
CA GLN A 34 -13.19 1.79 10.25
C GLN A 34 -11.79 2.33 9.93
N PRO A 35 -11.67 3.58 9.44
CA PRO A 35 -10.36 4.18 9.27
C PRO A 35 -9.70 4.22 10.64
N ILE A 36 -8.59 3.50 10.77
CA ILE A 36 -7.78 3.53 11.98
C ILE A 36 -7.45 5.00 12.23
N SER A 37 -7.80 5.50 13.44
CA SER A 37 -7.53 6.89 13.78
C SER A 37 -6.04 7.17 13.59
N HIS A 38 -5.68 8.41 13.23
CA HIS A 38 -4.28 8.78 13.06
C HIS A 38 -3.43 8.41 14.30
N GLN A 39 -4.02 8.57 15.49
CA GLN A 39 -3.41 8.20 16.77
C GLN A 39 -3.18 6.70 16.91
N GLU A 40 -4.14 5.85 16.55
CA GLU A 40 -3.94 4.39 16.57
C GLU A 40 -2.92 3.94 15.52
N ARG A 41 -2.92 4.57 14.35
CA ARG A 41 -1.97 4.27 13.29
C ARG A 41 -0.54 4.60 13.72
N LEU A 42 -0.35 5.75 14.37
CA LEU A 42 0.91 6.14 15.00
C LEU A 42 1.32 5.16 16.10
N LYS A 43 0.37 4.76 16.96
CA LYS A 43 0.64 3.80 18.03
C LYS A 43 1.09 2.44 17.49
N LYS A 44 0.44 1.94 16.42
CA LYS A 44 0.84 0.68 15.76
C LYS A 44 2.20 0.80 15.07
N MET A 45 2.50 1.94 14.43
CA MET A 45 3.83 2.17 13.86
C MET A 45 4.91 2.26 14.94
N GLN A 46 4.63 2.95 16.05
CA GLN A 46 5.55 3.03 17.18
C GLN A 46 5.79 1.65 17.80
N ASP A 47 4.74 0.87 18.02
CA ASP A 47 4.84 -0.49 18.54
C ASP A 47 5.66 -1.39 17.61
N PHE A 48 5.41 -1.32 16.29
CA PHE A 48 6.20 -2.04 15.28
C PHE A 48 7.69 -1.68 15.34
N LEU A 49 8.02 -0.39 15.44
CA LEU A 49 9.41 0.09 15.49
C LEU A 49 10.11 -0.20 16.83
N SER A 50 9.35 -0.39 17.91
CA SER A 50 9.87 -0.61 19.26
C SER A 50 9.97 -2.08 19.66
N ASN A 51 8.99 -2.91 19.29
CA ASN A 51 8.89 -4.30 19.77
C ASN A 51 9.44 -5.35 18.81
N ASN A 52 9.72 -5.01 17.56
CA ASN A 52 10.15 -5.99 16.57
C ASN A 52 11.48 -5.60 15.92
N ARG A 53 12.57 -5.82 16.68
CA ARG A 53 13.94 -5.46 16.26
C ARG A 53 14.34 -6.17 14.95
N GLU A 54 13.99 -7.44 14.83
CA GLU A 54 14.26 -8.25 13.63
C GLU A 54 13.46 -7.74 12.41
N ALA A 55 12.16 -7.50 12.55
CA ALA A 55 11.36 -6.93 11.46
C ALA A 55 11.78 -5.49 11.09
N ARG A 56 12.33 -4.74 12.04
CA ARG A 56 12.90 -3.41 11.79
C ARG A 56 14.21 -3.50 11.01
N GLU A 57 15.08 -4.45 11.31
CA GLU A 57 16.32 -4.67 10.57
C GLU A 57 16.04 -5.09 9.12
N ASP A 58 15.10 -6.00 8.90
CA ASP A 58 14.67 -6.43 7.57
C ASP A 58 14.02 -5.28 6.76
N PHE A 59 13.18 -4.48 7.42
CA PHE A 59 12.58 -3.29 6.81
C PHE A 59 13.61 -2.23 6.44
N VAL A 60 14.57 -1.93 7.33
CA VAL A 60 15.64 -0.96 7.07
C VAL A 60 16.48 -1.41 5.88
N LYS A 61 16.88 -2.68 5.85
CA LYS A 61 17.63 -3.25 4.73
C LYS A 61 16.87 -3.13 3.40
N THR A 62 15.59 -3.48 3.39
CA THR A 62 14.73 -3.35 2.20
C THR A 62 14.67 -1.90 1.70
N MET A 63 14.58 -0.92 2.61
CA MET A 63 14.55 0.49 2.26
C MET A 63 15.89 0.99 1.71
N GLU A 64 17.02 0.52 2.25
CA GLU A 64 18.36 0.84 1.71
C GLU A 64 18.56 0.26 0.31
N GLU A 65 18.05 -0.95 0.05
CA GLU A 65 18.08 -1.57 -1.28
C GLU A 65 17.27 -0.73 -2.28
N LEU A 66 16.04 -0.33 -1.94
CA LEU A 66 15.21 0.52 -2.81
C LEU A 66 15.82 1.90 -3.08
N GLN A 67 16.44 2.54 -2.08
CA GLN A 67 17.13 3.82 -2.27
C GLN A 67 18.35 3.69 -3.18
N THR A 68 19.07 2.58 -3.05
CA THR A 68 20.22 2.29 -3.92
C THR A 68 19.77 2.07 -5.35
N GLU A 69 18.68 1.32 -5.56
CA GLU A 69 18.08 1.12 -6.89
C GLU A 69 17.61 2.45 -7.50
N GLU A 70 16.89 3.27 -6.74
CA GLU A 70 16.42 4.59 -7.18
C GLU A 70 17.62 5.47 -7.60
N ASN A 71 18.66 5.53 -6.77
CA ASN A 71 19.84 6.36 -7.06
C ASN A 71 20.60 5.84 -8.30
N LEU A 72 20.74 4.53 -8.47
CA LEU A 72 21.34 3.94 -9.67
C LEU A 72 20.52 4.21 -10.93
N GLU A 73 19.19 4.20 -10.83
CA GLU A 73 18.31 4.59 -11.94
C GLU A 73 18.47 6.08 -12.27
N TRP A 74 18.54 6.96 -11.27
CA TRP A 74 18.83 8.38 -11.46
C TRP A 74 20.19 8.60 -12.14
N GLU A 75 21.24 7.92 -11.68
CA GLU A 75 22.58 7.99 -12.28
C GLU A 75 22.59 7.46 -13.73
N ARG A 76 21.84 6.40 -14.04
CA ARG A 76 21.69 5.92 -15.42
C ARG A 76 20.97 6.93 -16.33
N LEU A 77 19.93 7.58 -15.82
CA LEU A 77 19.08 8.48 -16.60
C LEU A 77 19.70 9.87 -16.77
N TYR A 78 20.44 10.37 -15.77
CA TYR A 78 20.89 11.76 -15.73
C TYR A 78 22.41 11.92 -15.53
N GLY A 79 23.15 10.85 -15.21
CA GLY A 79 24.59 10.90 -14.93
C GLY A 79 25.50 11.05 -16.15
N GLN A 80 24.97 11.05 -17.37
CA GLN A 80 25.76 11.33 -18.60
C GLN A 80 25.89 12.84 -18.92
N HIS A 81 25.29 13.72 -18.13
CA HIS A 81 25.36 15.18 -18.30
C HIS A 81 26.16 15.85 -17.17
N SER A 82 27.43 15.49 -17.02
CA SER A 82 28.43 16.27 -16.27
C SER A 82 29.80 16.15 -16.89
#